data_AF-A0A942NHR9-F1
#
_entry.id   AF-A0A942NHR9-F1
#
_cell.length_a   1.000
_cell.length_b   1.000
_cell.length_c   1.000
_cell.angle_alpha   90.00
_cell.angle_beta   90.00
_cell.angle_gamma   90.00
#
_symmetry.space_group_name_H-M   'P 1'
#
loop_
_entity.id
_entity.type
_entity.pdbx_description
1 polymer ?
#
loop_
_entity_poly.entity_id
_entity_poly.type
_entity_poly.pdbx_seq_one_letter_code
_entity_poly.pdbx_strand_id
1 'polypeptide(L)' 'MSKKPRRKHSPAFKAKVALAALAGDKTLAQLSQEFEVHQNQIVDWKKQLSERA' A
#
# COMPACT_ATOMS: atom_id res chain seq x y z
N MET A 1 25.02 -2.48 -10.37
CA MET A 1 23.77 -1.76 -10.06
C MET A 1 23.43 -1.97 -8.59
N SER A 2 23.60 -0.95 -7.75
CA SER A 2 23.34 -1.06 -6.31
C SER A 2 21.85 -1.15 -6.04
N LYS A 3 21.38 -2.29 -5.53
CA LYS A 3 19.98 -2.55 -5.20
C LYS A 3 19.56 -1.56 -4.10
N LYS A 4 18.73 -0.58 -4.44
CA LYS A 4 18.20 0.41 -3.48
C LYS A 4 17.60 -0.35 -2.29
N PRO A 5 18.01 -0.06 -1.03
CA PRO A 5 17.55 -0.81 0.12
C PRO A 5 16.03 -0.77 0.20
N ARG A 6 15.41 -1.94 0.43
CA ARG A 6 13.95 -2.06 0.48
C ARG A 6 13.43 -1.24 1.67
N ARG A 7 12.63 -0.22 1.39
CA ARG A 7 12.00 0.62 2.40
C ARG A 7 11.00 -0.25 3.17
N LYS A 8 11.26 -0.51 4.45
CA LYS A 8 10.38 -1.30 5.31
C LYS A 8 9.24 -0.40 5.79
N HIS A 9 8.02 -0.65 5.35
CA HIS A 9 6.82 0.03 5.86
C HIS A 9 6.29 -0.68 7.10
N SER A 10 5.87 0.10 8.11
CA SER A 10 5.28 -0.45 9.34
C SER A 10 3.92 -1.12 9.04
N PRO A 11 3.50 -2.12 9.83
CA PRO A 11 2.21 -2.79 9.65
C PRO A 11 1.02 -1.81 9.71
N ALA A 12 1.08 -0.83 10.61
CA ALA A 12 0.06 0.22 10.73
C ALA A 12 -0.05 1.08 9.48
N PHE A 13 1.07 1.41 8.84
CA PHE A 13 1.07 2.16 7.58
C PHE A 13 0.43 1.36 6.45
N LYS A 14 0.79 0.07 6.31
CA LYS A 14 0.20 -0.82 5.32
C LYS A 14 -1.31 -0.96 5.51
N ALA A 15 -1.76 -1.11 6.75
CA ALA A 15 -3.18 -1.18 7.09
C ALA A 15 -3.92 0.12 6.74
N LYS A 16 -3.35 1.29 7.07
CA LYS A 16 -3.94 2.59 6.70
C LYS A 16 -4.11 2.74 5.19
N VAL A 17 -3.08 2.39 4.42
CA VAL A 17 -3.11 2.47 2.95
C VAL A 17 -4.08 1.44 2.36
N ALA A 18 -4.12 0.22 2.89
CA ALA A 18 -5.06 -0.81 2.47
C ALA A 18 -6.52 -0.43 2.77
N LEU A 19 -6.80 0.14 3.94
CA LEU A 19 -8.12 0.65 4.30
C LEU A 19 -8.55 1.82 3.41
N ALA A 20 -7.65 2.76 3.11
CA ALA A 20 -7.93 3.84 2.16
C ALA A 20 -8.21 3.31 0.74
N ALA A 21 -7.51 2.25 0.32
CA ALA A 21 -7.75 1.57 -0.95
C ALA A 21 -9.02 0.71 -0.98
N LEU A 22 -9.57 0.36 0.19
CA LEU A 22 -10.85 -0.33 0.34
C LEU A 22 -12.02 0.64 0.42
N ALA A 23 -11.83 1.80 1.07
CA ALA A 23 -12.82 2.85 1.18
C ALA A 23 -13.22 3.44 -0.19
N GLY A 24 -12.31 3.42 -1.17
CA GLY A 24 -12.59 3.86 -2.54
C GLY A 24 -12.55 5.38 -2.75
N ASP A 25 -12.24 6.14 -1.70
CA ASP A 25 -12.18 7.61 -1.74
C ASP A 25 -11.06 8.15 -2.65
N LYS A 26 -9.98 7.38 -2.82
CA LYS A 26 -8.83 7.74 -3.65
C LYS A 26 -8.46 6.59 -4.56
N THR A 27 -8.11 6.92 -5.80
CA THR A 27 -7.60 5.92 -6.76
C THR A 27 -6.26 5.36 -6.28
N LEU A 28 -5.93 4.13 -6.70
CA LEU A 28 -4.63 3.53 -6.40
C LEU A 28 -3.46 4.41 -6.88
N ALA A 29 -3.65 5.15 -7.97
CA ALA A 29 -2.67 6.10 -8.50
C ALA A 29 -2.44 7.30 -7.59
N GLN A 30 -3.52 7.89 -7.04
CA GLN A 30 -3.41 8.99 -6.07
C GLN A 30 -2.80 8.53 -4.75
N LEU A 31 -3.23 7.36 -4.24
CA LEU A 31 -2.62 6.76 -3.05
C LEU A 31 -1.13 6.47 -3.29
N SER A 32 -0.77 6.06 -4.51
CA SER A 32 0.60 5.79 -4.88
C SER A 32 1.47 7.04 -4.84
N GLN A 33 0.96 8.18 -5.32
CA GLN A 33 1.65 9.46 -5.23
C GLN A 33 1.71 9.98 -3.80
N GLU A 34 0.60 9.94 -3.07
CA GLU A 34 0.50 10.57 -1.75
C GLU A 34 1.28 9.81 -0.66
N PHE A 35 1.31 8.49 -0.75
CA PHE A 35 2.06 7.66 0.19
C PHE A 35 3.47 7.30 -0.32
N GLU A 36 3.84 7.76 -1.53
CA GLU A 36 5.06 7.36 -2.25
C GLU A 36 5.24 5.83 -2.35
N VAL A 37 4.12 5.11 -2.48
CA VAL A 37 4.09 3.64 -2.54
C VAL A 37 3.72 3.20 -3.94
N HIS A 38 4.42 2.24 -4.51
CA HIS A 38 4.03 1.67 -5.82
C HIS A 38 2.64 1.00 -5.76
N GLN A 39 1.79 1.23 -6.78
CA GLN A 39 0.42 0.69 -6.86
C GLN A 39 0.33 -0.83 -6.56
N ASN A 40 1.23 -1.64 -7.13
CA ASN A 40 1.28 -3.09 -6.85
C ASN A 40 1.40 -3.41 -5.35
N GLN A 41 2.17 -2.63 -4.57
CA GLN A 41 2.27 -2.86 -3.12
C GLN A 41 0.96 -2.56 -2.40
N ILE A 42 0.21 -1.56 -2.87
CA ILE A 42 -1.12 -1.22 -2.32
C ILE A 42 -2.09 -2.38 -2.58
N VAL A 43 -2.05 -2.95 -3.78
CA VAL A 43 -2.85 -4.13 -4.15
C VAL A 43 -2.48 -5.34 -3.28
N ASP A 44 -1.19 -5.61 -3.09
CA ASP A 44 -0.71 -6.67 -2.18
C ASP A 44 -1.20 -6.47 -0.74
N TRP A 45 -1.15 -5.24 -0.22
CA TRP A 45 -1.61 -4.96 1.16
C TRP A 45 -3.12 -5.05 1.29
N LYS A 46 -3.86 -4.60 0.28
CA LYS A 46 -5.32 -4.77 0.21
C LYS A 46 -5.69 -6.26 0.21
N LYS A 47 -4.98 -7.07 -0.57
CA LYS A 47 -5.16 -8.52 -0.61
C LYS A 47 -4.82 -9.16 0.74
N GLN A 48 -3.67 -8.82 1.33
CA GLN A 48 -3.27 -9.30 2.67
C GLN A 48 -4.28 -8.94 3.77
N LEU A 49 -4.93 -7.78 3.68
CA LEU A 49 -5.94 -7.37 4.64
C LEU A 49 -7.23 -8.18 4.47
N SER A 50 -7.66 -8.41 3.22
CA SER A 50 -8.88 -9.16 2.91
C SER A 50 -8.75 -10.66 3.12
N GLU A 51 -7.55 -11.22 2.94
CA GLU A 51 -7.27 -12.66 3.08
C GLU A 51 -7.04 -13.07 4.54
N ARG A 52 -6.88 -12.09 5.45
CA ARG A 52 -6.78 -12.28 6.91
C ARG A 52 -8.11 -12.06 7.66
N ALA A 53 -9.22 -11.91 6.95
CA ALA A 53 -10.55 -11.85 7.53
C ALA A 53 -10.99 -13.22 8.06
#